data_AF-A0A919EF15-F1
#
_entry.id   AF-A0A919EF15-F1
#
_cell.length_a   1.000
_cell.length_b   1.000
_cell.length_c   1.000
_cell.angle_alpha   90.00
_cell.angle_beta   90.00
_cell.angle_gamma   90.00
#
_symmetry.space_group_name_H-M   'P 1'
#
loop_
_entity.id
_entity.type
_entity.pdbx_description
1 polymer ?
#
loop_
_entity_poly.entity_id
_entity_poly.type
_entity_poly.pdbx_seq_one_letter_code
_entity_poly.pdbx_strand_id
1 'polypeptide(L)'
;MPSRRGPAPNPNARRRNTDHALGEHGLSLSSGEGRALPKSLGIETGGAKRFWKTWAAAPQTEHWLETDWAELELTTRLVDAFYQGNVRLAGEIRQRVGRWGATTEDRARLRMNFDQQAEQEAAQATQEATTNLDEELFKMLSE
;
A
#
# COMPACT_ATOMS: atom_id res chain seq x y z
N MET A 1 -24.27 45.06 1.38
CA MET A 1 -22.84 45.00 1.76
C MET A 1 -22.08 44.22 0.70
N PRO A 2 -21.29 44.85 -0.19
CA PRO A 2 -20.56 44.12 -1.22
C PRO A 2 -19.41 43.32 -0.57
N SER A 3 -19.38 42.02 -0.83
CA SER A 3 -18.35 41.12 -0.30
C SER A 3 -16.98 41.52 -0.82
N ARG A 4 -16.06 41.90 0.07
CA ARG A 4 -14.62 42.04 -0.24
C ARG A 4 -14.03 40.65 -0.47
N ARG A 5 -14.22 40.08 -1.66
CA ARG A 5 -13.40 38.94 -2.08
C ARG A 5 -12.04 39.52 -2.48
N GLY A 6 -10.98 38.97 -1.88
CA GLY A 6 -9.61 39.38 -2.20
C GLY A 6 -9.30 39.20 -3.69
N PRO A 7 -8.16 39.74 -4.14
CA PRO A 7 -7.72 39.63 -5.53
C PRO A 7 -7.74 38.18 -6.02
N ALA A 8 -8.13 37.99 -7.29
CA ALA A 8 -8.15 36.67 -7.90
C ALA A 8 -6.76 36.00 -7.79
N PRO A 9 -6.69 34.70 -7.48
CA PRO A 9 -5.42 33.98 -7.40
C PRO A 9 -4.67 34.07 -8.73
N ASN A 10 -3.35 34.28 -8.67
CA ASN A 10 -2.50 34.36 -9.86
C ASN A 10 -2.60 33.04 -10.66
N PRO A 11 -2.88 33.07 -11.98
CA PRO A 11 -3.01 31.88 -12.80
C PRO A 11 -1.73 31.01 -12.84
N ASN A 12 -0.56 31.61 -12.60
CA ASN A 12 0.72 30.91 -12.52
C ASN A 12 1.11 30.49 -11.10
N ALA A 13 0.24 30.68 -10.10
CA ALA A 13 0.50 30.24 -8.73
C ALA A 13 0.45 28.71 -8.65
N ARG A 14 1.61 28.07 -8.81
CA ARG A 14 1.79 26.67 -8.45
C ARG A 14 1.85 26.55 -6.93
N ARG A 15 1.10 25.59 -6.38
CA ARG A 15 1.21 25.27 -4.96
C ARG A 15 2.62 24.70 -4.72
N ARG A 16 3.28 25.12 -3.65
CA ARG A 16 4.59 24.56 -3.26
C ARG A 16 4.54 23.04 -2.98
N ASN A 17 3.35 22.47 -2.81
CA ASN A 17 3.12 21.04 -2.59
C ASN A 17 2.81 20.28 -3.91
N THR A 18 3.16 20.84 -5.07
CA THR A 18 2.96 20.14 -6.35
C THR A 18 4.12 19.19 -6.65
N ASP A 19 5.36 19.61 -6.40
CA ASP A 19 6.55 18.79 -6.59
C ASP A 19 6.99 18.20 -5.23
N HIS A 20 6.64 16.95 -4.96
CA HIS A 20 7.06 16.24 -3.76
C HIS A 20 8.34 15.44 -4.03
N ALA A 21 9.39 15.74 -3.26
CA ALA A 21 10.73 15.16 -3.40
C ALA A 21 10.82 13.64 -3.18
N LEU A 22 9.75 12.98 -2.71
CA LEU A 22 9.72 11.54 -2.41
C LEU A 22 9.00 10.70 -3.47
N GLY A 23 8.39 11.32 -4.49
CA GLY A 23 7.71 10.60 -5.57
C GLY A 23 6.37 9.97 -5.17
N GLU A 24 5.55 9.64 -6.17
CA GLU A 24 4.39 8.75 -5.99
C GLU A 24 4.90 7.30 -6.07
N HIS A 25 4.51 6.46 -5.11
CA HIS A 25 4.83 5.04 -5.15
C HIS A 25 3.65 4.29 -5.76
N GLY A 26 3.80 3.90 -7.04
CA GLY A 26 2.94 2.89 -7.66
C GLY A 26 3.24 1.55 -7.00
N LEU A 27 2.27 1.01 -6.28
CA LEU A 27 2.38 -0.30 -5.64
C LEU A 27 1.51 -1.29 -6.42
N SER A 28 2.06 -2.47 -6.71
CA SER A 28 1.27 -3.58 -7.24
C SER A 28 0.17 -3.96 -6.23
N LEU A 29 -0.98 -4.45 -6.71
CA LEU A 29 -2.02 -5.02 -5.84
C LEU A 29 -1.66 -6.44 -5.36
N SER A 30 -0.65 -7.08 -5.97
CA SER A 30 -0.28 -8.45 -5.64
C SER A 30 0.47 -8.51 -4.31
N SER A 31 -0.10 -9.22 -3.34
CA SER A 31 0.61 -9.61 -2.11
C SER A 31 1.66 -10.66 -2.44
N GLY A 32 2.95 -10.36 -2.22
CA GLY A 32 4.03 -11.35 -2.35
C GLY A 32 3.97 -12.45 -1.27
N GLU A 33 4.78 -13.50 -1.43
CA GLU A 33 4.88 -14.61 -0.47
C GLU A 33 5.33 -14.13 0.94
N GLY A 34 6.06 -13.02 0.97
CA GLY A 34 6.51 -12.34 2.18
C GLY A 34 7.66 -13.04 2.91
N ARG A 35 8.29 -12.34 3.85
CA ARG A 35 9.38 -12.89 4.67
C ARG A 35 8.83 -13.78 5.79
N ALA A 36 9.46 -14.94 6.01
CA ALA A 36 9.14 -15.79 7.14
C ALA A 36 9.48 -15.11 8.48
N LEU A 37 8.65 -15.32 9.50
CA LEU A 37 8.89 -14.78 10.85
C LEU A 37 10.19 -15.35 11.45
N PRO A 38 11.18 -14.52 11.81
CA PRO A 38 12.42 -15.01 12.40
C PRO A 38 12.16 -15.65 13.77
N LYS A 39 12.67 -16.89 13.97
CA LYS A 39 12.54 -17.61 15.25
C LYS A 39 13.27 -16.89 16.40
N SER A 40 14.36 -16.19 16.09
CA SER A 40 15.12 -15.36 17.05
C SER A 40 14.28 -14.24 17.67
N LEU A 41 13.19 -13.85 17.00
CA LEU A 41 12.27 -12.83 17.48
C LEU A 41 11.33 -13.35 18.58
N GLY A 42 11.39 -14.63 18.98
CA GLY A 42 10.75 -15.12 20.21
C GLY A 42 9.30 -14.70 20.40
N ILE A 43 8.51 -14.65 19.31
CA ILE A 43 7.13 -14.18 19.31
C ILE A 43 6.22 -15.30 19.81
N GLU A 44 5.47 -15.03 20.88
CA GLU A 44 4.67 -16.04 21.55
C GLU A 44 3.21 -16.00 21.10
N THR A 45 2.64 -14.80 20.97
CA THR A 45 1.22 -14.60 20.77
C THR A 45 0.79 -14.86 19.32
N GLY A 46 -0.42 -15.41 19.16
CA GLY A 46 -1.04 -15.56 17.83
C GLY A 46 -1.34 -14.22 17.15
N GLY A 47 -1.61 -13.18 17.95
CA GLY A 47 -1.84 -11.82 17.46
C GLY A 47 -0.63 -11.24 16.74
N ALA A 48 0.55 -11.32 17.35
CA ALA A 48 1.79 -10.85 16.74
C ALA A 48 2.22 -11.69 15.52
N LYS A 49 2.02 -13.01 15.55
CA LYS A 49 2.27 -13.88 14.38
C LYS A 49 1.40 -13.49 13.18
N ARG A 50 0.11 -13.22 13.42
CA ARG A 50 -0.80 -12.69 12.38
C ARG A 50 -0.34 -11.33 11.88
N PHE A 51 0.02 -10.42 12.79
CA PHE A 51 0.52 -9.10 12.44
C PHE A 51 1.73 -9.17 11.49
N TRP A 52 2.74 -9.99 11.83
CA TRP A 52 3.89 -10.22 10.96
C TRP A 52 3.46 -10.72 9.59
N LYS A 53 2.63 -11.77 9.53
CA LYS A 53 2.17 -12.35 8.26
C LYS A 53 1.47 -11.32 7.37
N THR A 54 0.62 -10.49 7.96
CA THR A 54 -0.09 -9.43 7.21
C THR A 54 0.88 -8.42 6.61
N TRP A 55 1.82 -7.91 7.41
CA TRP A 55 2.77 -6.91 6.92
C TRP A 55 3.79 -7.50 5.96
N ALA A 56 4.37 -8.65 6.27
CA ALA A 56 5.40 -9.27 5.42
C ALA A 56 4.90 -9.57 4.00
N ALA A 57 3.61 -9.86 3.83
CA ALA A 57 2.98 -10.10 2.53
C ALA A 57 2.26 -8.86 1.95
N ALA A 58 2.28 -7.70 2.63
CA ALA A 58 1.59 -6.51 2.15
C ALA A 58 2.31 -5.96 0.90
N PRO A 59 1.58 -5.43 -0.10
CA PRO A 59 2.24 -4.93 -1.32
C PRO A 59 3.21 -3.76 -1.07
N GLN A 60 2.99 -3.03 0.02
CA GLN A 60 3.86 -1.95 0.48
C GLN A 60 5.31 -2.40 0.77
N THR A 61 5.52 -3.69 1.04
CA THR A 61 6.84 -4.24 1.38
C THR A 61 7.70 -4.57 0.16
N GLU A 62 7.16 -4.45 -1.06
CA GLU A 62 7.89 -4.69 -2.30
C GLU A 62 9.16 -3.81 -2.42
N HIS A 63 9.10 -2.59 -1.88
CA HIS A 63 10.20 -1.62 -1.93
C HIS A 63 10.94 -1.46 -0.59
N TRP A 64 10.68 -2.33 0.39
CA TRP A 64 11.32 -2.23 1.69
C TRP A 64 12.79 -2.60 1.63
N LEU A 65 13.63 -1.78 2.25
CA LEU A 65 15.03 -2.08 2.52
C LEU A 65 15.14 -2.92 3.80
N GLU A 66 16.32 -3.48 4.06
CA GLU A 66 16.56 -4.24 5.30
C GLU A 66 16.29 -3.41 6.57
N THR A 67 16.41 -2.08 6.50
CA THR A 67 16.05 -1.18 7.61
C THR A 67 14.55 -1.18 7.91
N ASP A 68 13.71 -1.28 6.88
CA ASP A 68 12.25 -1.35 7.06
C ASP A 68 11.84 -2.71 7.64
N TRP A 69 12.49 -3.79 7.17
CA TRP A 69 12.33 -5.13 7.75
C TRP A 69 12.75 -5.17 9.22
N ALA A 70 13.86 -4.53 9.59
CA ALA A 70 14.28 -4.41 10.98
C ALA A 70 13.26 -3.64 11.83
N GLU A 71 12.64 -2.58 11.29
CA GLU A 71 11.59 -1.85 11.99
C GLU A 71 10.30 -2.69 12.15
N LEU A 72 9.98 -3.56 11.19
CA LEU A 72 8.89 -4.53 11.32
C LEU A 72 9.18 -5.55 12.43
N GLU A 73 10.41 -6.04 12.56
CA GLU A 73 10.82 -6.92 13.65
C GLU A 73 10.62 -6.25 15.02
N LEU A 74 11.09 -5.02 15.18
CA LEU A 74 10.91 -4.25 16.42
C LEU A 74 9.43 -4.01 16.72
N THR A 75 8.65 -3.62 15.71
CA THR A 75 7.21 -3.38 15.88
C THR A 75 6.46 -4.65 16.24
N THR A 76 6.83 -5.80 15.66
CA THR A 76 6.21 -7.09 15.95
C THR A 76 6.46 -7.52 17.39
N ARG A 77 7.64 -7.23 17.96
CA ARG A 77 7.91 -7.42 19.40
C ARG A 77 7.00 -6.56 20.28
N LEU A 78 6.75 -5.31 19.90
CA LEU A 78 5.82 -4.44 20.64
C LEU A 78 4.39 -4.96 20.56
N VAL A 79 3.96 -5.45 19.39
CA VAL A 79 2.65 -6.06 19.19
C VAL A 79 2.51 -7.32 20.05
N ASP A 80 3.56 -8.14 20.18
CA ASP A 80 3.55 -9.32 21.04
C ASP A 80 3.32 -8.95 22.51
N ALA A 81 4.09 -7.99 23.03
CA ALA A 81 3.92 -7.46 24.37
C ALA A 81 2.54 -6.82 24.58
N PHE A 82 1.98 -6.17 23.56
CA PHE A 82 0.62 -5.63 23.59
C PHE A 82 -0.42 -6.74 23.76
N TYR A 83 -0.31 -7.83 22.99
CA TYR A 83 -1.20 -8.99 23.11
C TYR A 83 -1.00 -9.77 24.42
N GLN A 84 0.17 -9.67 25.05
CA GLN A 84 0.42 -10.18 26.41
C GLN A 84 -0.20 -9.29 27.51
N GLY A 85 -0.79 -8.14 27.16
CA GLY A 85 -1.53 -7.26 28.07
C GLY A 85 -0.91 -5.89 28.31
N ASN A 86 0.25 -5.58 27.69
CA ASN A 86 0.85 -4.25 27.81
C ASN A 86 0.18 -3.24 26.86
N VAL A 87 -1.06 -2.86 27.18
CA VAL A 87 -1.90 -1.98 26.36
C VAL A 87 -1.35 -0.57 26.15
N ARG A 88 -0.39 -0.13 26.99
CA ARG A 88 0.27 1.18 26.87
C ARG A 88 1.06 1.32 25.57
N LEU A 89 1.45 0.21 24.95
CA LEU A 89 2.18 0.19 23.68
C LEU A 89 1.31 0.55 22.47
N ALA A 90 -0.01 0.63 22.61
CA ALA A 90 -0.92 0.92 21.50
C ALA A 90 -0.58 2.23 20.76
N GLY A 91 -0.18 3.27 21.50
CA GLY A 91 0.18 4.56 20.91
C GLY A 91 1.44 4.49 20.05
N GLU A 92 2.48 3.79 20.53
CA GLU A 92 3.74 3.59 19.81
C GLU A 92 3.53 2.71 18.57
N ILE A 93 2.80 1.60 18.72
CA ILE A 93 2.46 0.70 17.60
C ILE A 93 1.74 1.50 16.50
N ARG A 94 0.73 2.31 16.87
CA ARG A 94 0.01 3.15 15.92
C ARG A 94 0.93 4.11 15.15
N GLN A 95 1.88 4.74 15.84
CA GLN A 95 2.81 5.67 15.21
C GLN A 95 3.74 4.97 14.21
N ARG A 96 4.24 3.78 14.56
CA ARG A 96 5.12 3.00 13.67
C ARG A 96 4.38 2.52 12.43
N VAL A 97 3.23 1.88 12.59
CA VAL A 97 2.47 1.35 11.45
C VAL A 97 1.92 2.46 10.54
N GLY A 98 1.67 3.66 11.09
CA GLY A 98 1.27 4.82 10.31
C GLY A 98 2.33 5.27 9.29
N ARG A 99 3.62 5.05 9.57
CA ARG A 99 4.71 5.35 8.63
C ARG A 99 4.67 4.50 7.36
N TRP A 100 4.03 3.34 7.43
CA TRP A 100 3.89 2.41 6.32
C TRP A 100 2.53 2.48 5.62
N GLY A 101 1.59 3.31 6.08
CA GLY A 101 0.27 3.36 5.45
C GLY A 101 -0.70 2.29 5.96
N ALA A 102 -0.72 2.04 7.27
CA ALA A 102 -1.62 1.06 7.87
C ALA A 102 -3.11 1.38 7.63
N THR A 103 -3.50 2.66 7.73
CA THR A 103 -4.88 3.10 7.53
C THR A 103 -5.08 3.79 6.19
N THR A 104 -6.34 3.94 5.77
CA THR A 104 -6.69 4.72 4.57
C THR A 104 -6.23 6.18 4.67
N GLU A 105 -6.31 6.77 5.86
CA GLU A 105 -5.78 8.12 6.13
C GLU A 105 -4.27 8.17 5.97
N ASP A 106 -3.54 7.18 6.52
CA ASP A 106 -2.09 7.12 6.40
C ASP A 106 -1.66 6.97 4.93
N ARG A 107 -2.34 6.12 4.17
CA ARG A 107 -2.08 5.94 2.74
C ARG A 107 -2.36 7.19 1.92
N ALA A 108 -3.44 7.90 2.23
CA ALA A 108 -3.73 9.19 1.60
C ALA A 108 -2.66 10.25 1.96
N ARG A 109 -2.18 10.26 3.22
CA ARG A 109 -1.10 11.14 3.66
C ARG A 109 0.22 10.82 2.95
N LEU A 110 0.52 9.54 2.75
CA LEU A 110 1.72 9.05 2.07
C LEU A 110 1.58 9.07 0.55
N ARG A 111 0.39 9.37 0.01
CA ARG A 111 0.07 9.34 -1.43
C ARG A 111 0.41 8.01 -2.08
N MET A 112 0.11 6.92 -1.38
CA MET A 112 0.22 5.58 -1.91
C MET A 112 -0.91 5.36 -2.91
N ASN A 113 -0.55 5.14 -4.17
CA ASN A 113 -1.47 4.74 -5.23
C ASN A 113 -1.24 3.24 -5.46
N PHE A 114 -2.22 2.41 -5.11
CA PHE A 114 -2.22 1.03 -5.57
C PHE A 114 -2.69 1.07 -7.01
N ASP A 115 -1.82 0.64 -7.91
CA ASP A 115 -1.99 0.90 -9.33
C ASP A 115 -3.29 0.29 -9.87
N GLN A 116 -4.16 1.16 -10.39
CA GLN A 116 -5.23 0.78 -11.31
C GLN A 116 -4.66 0.24 -12.63
N GLN A 117 -3.34 0.39 -12.89
CA GLN A 117 -2.69 -0.14 -14.09
C GLN A 117 -2.74 -1.67 -14.16
N ALA A 118 -2.62 -2.40 -13.05
CA ALA A 118 -2.82 -3.85 -13.06
C ALA A 118 -4.26 -4.24 -13.47
N GLU A 119 -5.24 -3.42 -13.10
CA GLU A 119 -6.64 -3.60 -13.46
C GLU A 119 -6.91 -3.22 -14.92
N GLN A 120 -6.20 -2.22 -15.46
CA GLN A 120 -6.22 -1.84 -16.87
C GLN A 120 -5.49 -2.84 -17.77
N GLU A 121 -4.35 -3.39 -17.34
CA GLU A 121 -3.62 -4.45 -18.05
C GLU A 121 -4.43 -5.76 -18.06
N ALA A 122 -5.06 -6.13 -16.93
CA ALA A 122 -5.97 -7.27 -16.88
C ALA A 122 -7.21 -7.07 -17.78
N ALA A 123 -7.77 -5.86 -17.81
CA ALA A 123 -8.88 -5.51 -18.70
C ALA A 123 -8.47 -5.55 -20.19
N GLN A 124 -7.26 -5.08 -20.53
CA GLN A 124 -6.71 -5.15 -21.89
C GLN A 124 -6.43 -6.58 -22.32
N ALA A 125 -5.82 -7.42 -21.47
CA ALA A 125 -5.59 -8.84 -21.76
C ALA A 125 -6.90 -9.62 -21.94
N THR A 126 -7.95 -9.26 -21.19
CA THR A 126 -9.29 -9.86 -21.35
C THR A 126 -9.93 -9.44 -22.68
N GLN A 127 -9.78 -8.17 -23.07
CA GLN A 127 -10.28 -7.67 -24.36
C GLN A 127 -9.56 -8.34 -25.54
N GLU A 128 -8.23 -8.48 -25.48
CA GLU A 128 -7.44 -9.17 -26.51
C GLU A 128 -7.82 -10.65 -26.64
N ALA A 129 -8.09 -11.34 -25.53
CA ALA A 129 -8.56 -12.72 -25.56
C ALA A 129 -9.95 -12.85 -26.19
N THR A 130 -10.88 -11.93 -25.89
CA THR A 130 -12.22 -11.93 -26.51
C THR A 130 -12.18 -11.65 -28.00
N THR A 131 -11.35 -10.71 -28.46
CA THR A 131 -11.22 -10.41 -29.90
C THR A 131 -10.65 -11.59 -30.68
N ASN A 132 -9.68 -12.31 -30.11
CA ASN A 132 -9.14 -13.53 -30.76
C ASN A 132 -10.21 -14.63 -30.86
N LEU A 133 -11.06 -14.79 -29.83
CA LEU A 133 -12.14 -15.77 -29.84
C LEU A 133 -13.19 -15.44 -30.91
N ASP A 134 -13.53 -14.16 -31.05
CA ASP A 134 -14.48 -13.67 -32.06
C ASP A 134 -13.95 -13.86 -33.48
N GLU A 135 -12.65 -13.65 -33.70
CA GLU A 135 -11.98 -13.90 -34.98
C GLU A 135 -11.96 -15.40 -35.37
N GLU A 136 -11.71 -16.29 -34.40
CA GLU A 136 -11.77 -17.75 -34.62
C GLU A 136 -13.20 -18.21 -34.95
N LEU A 137 -14.20 -17.69 -34.24
CA LEU A 137 -15.62 -17.96 -34.50
C LEU A 137 -16.05 -17.49 -35.89
N PHE A 138 -15.61 -16.31 -36.30
CA PHE A 138 -15.90 -15.77 -37.62
C PHE A 138 -15.29 -16.63 -38.75
N LYS A 139 -14.07 -17.14 -38.56
CA LYS A 139 -13.45 -18.08 -39.50
C LYS A 139 -14.22 -19.39 -39.62
N MET A 140 -14.66 -19.98 -38.51
CA MET A 140 -15.45 -21.22 -38.52
C MET A 140 -16.83 -21.09 -39.18
N LEU A 141 -17.43 -19.89 -39.19
CA LEU A 141 -18.75 -19.62 -39.77
C LEU A 141 -18.71 -19.17 -41.24
N SER A 142 -17.53 -18.85 -41.76
CA SER A 142 -17.34 -18.34 -43.13
C SER A 142 -16.76 -19.37 -44.11
N GLU A 143 -16.49 -20.59 -43.65
CA GLU A 143 -16.20 -21.79 -44.45
C GLU A 143 -17.43 -22.69 -44.61
#